data_AF-A0A3B9KB26-F1
#
_entry.id   AF-A0A3B9KB26-F1
#
_cell.length_a   1.000
_cell.length_b   1.000
_cell.length_c   1.000
_cell.angle_alpha   90.00
_cell.angle_beta   90.00
_cell.angle_gamma   90.00
#
_symmetry.space_group_name_H-M   'P 1'
#
loop_
_entity.id
_entity.type
_entity.pdbx_description
1 polymer ?
#
loop_
_entity_poly.entity_id
_entity_poly.type
_entity_poly.pdbx_seq_one_letter_code
_entity_poly.pdbx_strand_id
1 'polypeptide(L)'
;VERVVLAHQDRLARFGYPLLVHLCQTHQCELLVMNTEELSPEQELVQDLITITHCFSSRLYGLRNYRKALKKAIADDQSAQDQASSHA
;
A
#
# COMPACT_ATOMS: atom_id res chain seq x y z
N VAL A 1 17.13 -9.59 -19.12
CA VAL A 1 15.85 -9.94 -19.78
C VAL A 1 15.76 -9.08 -21.01
N GLU A 2 15.61 -9.68 -22.19
CA GLU A 2 15.60 -8.95 -23.46
C GLU A 2 14.19 -8.45 -23.83
N ARG A 3 13.16 -9.25 -23.55
CA ARG A 3 11.76 -8.91 -23.84
C ARG A 3 10.82 -9.46 -22.78
N VAL A 4 9.81 -8.67 -22.42
CA VAL A 4 8.67 -9.04 -21.58
C VAL A 4 7.41 -8.96 -22.44
N VAL A 5 6.66 -10.06 -22.52
CA VAL A 5 5.44 -10.17 -23.33
C VAL A 5 4.24 -10.33 -22.39
N LEU A 6 3.21 -9.52 -22.60
CA LEU A 6 2.04 -9.43 -21.74
C LEU A 6 0.78 -9.63 -22.57
N ALA A 7 -0.21 -10.34 -22.03
CA ALA A 7 -1.54 -10.39 -22.63
C ALA A 7 -2.23 -9.02 -22.55
N HIS A 8 -2.15 -8.31 -21.41
CA HIS A 8 -2.68 -6.96 -21.22
C HIS A 8 -1.79 -6.14 -20.30
N GLN A 9 -1.93 -4.81 -20.34
CA GLN A 9 -1.20 -3.88 -19.47
C GLN A 9 -1.40 -4.20 -17.98
N ASP A 10 -2.64 -4.50 -17.59
CA ASP A 10 -3.03 -4.73 -16.20
C ASP A 10 -2.46 -6.04 -15.61
N ARG A 11 -1.94 -6.95 -16.46
CA ARG A 11 -1.22 -8.15 -16.03
C ARG A 11 0.16 -7.84 -15.47
N LEU A 12 0.77 -6.73 -15.88
CA LEU A 12 2.06 -6.31 -15.35
C LEU A 12 1.90 -5.58 -14.02
N ALA A 13 1.01 -4.59 -13.99
CA ALA A 13 0.71 -3.85 -12.77
C ALA A 13 -0.59 -3.06 -12.90
N ARG A 14 -1.43 -3.08 -11.85
CA ARG A 14 -2.63 -2.22 -11.76
C ARG A 14 -2.28 -0.74 -11.57
N PHE A 15 -1.16 -0.45 -10.89
CA PHE A 15 -0.63 0.90 -10.71
C PHE A 15 0.86 0.94 -10.99
N GLY A 16 1.38 2.10 -11.40
CA GLY A 16 2.81 2.26 -11.62
C GLY A 16 3.32 1.59 -12.90
N TYR A 17 2.44 1.22 -13.84
CA TYR A 17 2.84 0.74 -15.15
C TYR A 17 3.85 1.68 -15.86
N PRO A 18 3.68 3.03 -15.86
CA PRO A 18 4.68 3.92 -16.46
C PRO A 18 6.07 3.83 -15.83
N LEU A 19 6.15 3.55 -14.52
CA LEU A 19 7.43 3.35 -13.85
C LEU A 19 8.11 2.06 -14.33
N LEU A 20 7.34 0.98 -14.50
CA LEU A 20 7.87 -0.29 -15.01
C LEU A 20 8.32 -0.17 -16.46
N VAL A 21 7.56 0.55 -17.30
CA VAL A 21 7.98 0.88 -18.68
C VAL A 21 9.31 1.64 -18.68
N HIS A 22 9.45 2.66 -17.83
CA HIS A 22 10.69 3.42 -17.73
C HIS A 22 11.87 2.55 -17.27
N LEU A 23 11.66 1.64 -16.32
CA LEU A 23 12.67 0.67 -15.91
C LEU A 23 13.07 -0.25 -17.08
N CYS A 24 12.09 -0.81 -17.78
CA CYS A 24 12.34 -1.69 -18.93
C CYS A 24 13.18 -0.96 -20.00
N GLN A 25 12.83 0.28 -20.34
CA GLN A 25 13.58 1.10 -21.31
C GLN A 25 15.02 1.36 -20.86
N THR A 26 15.21 1.68 -19.56
CA THR A 26 16.55 1.94 -18.99
C THR A 26 17.46 0.71 -19.07
N HIS A 27 16.87 -0.48 -19.00
CA HIS A 27 17.58 -1.76 -19.05
C HIS A 27 17.55 -2.43 -20.44
N GLN A 28 17.22 -1.69 -21.50
CA GLN A 28 17.13 -2.21 -22.87
C GLN A 28 16.21 -3.44 -22.98
N CYS A 29 15.18 -3.51 -22.15
CA CYS A 29 14.16 -4.54 -22.15
C CYS A 29 12.96 -4.05 -22.96
N GLU A 30 12.58 -4.81 -23.97
CA GLU A 30 11.39 -4.54 -24.77
C GLU A 30 10.12 -5.01 -24.04
N LEU A 31 9.08 -4.18 -24.02
CA LEU A 31 7.79 -4.52 -23.42
C LEU A 31 6.72 -4.61 -24.52
N LEU A 32 6.12 -5.79 -24.71
CA LEU A 32 5.17 -6.05 -25.78
C LEU A 32 3.82 -6.51 -25.20
N VAL A 33 2.73 -5.82 -25.56
CA VAL A 33 1.37 -6.11 -25.08
C VAL A 33 0.53 -6.66 -26.23
N MET A 34 0.04 -7.90 -26.10
CA MET A 34 -0.66 -8.65 -27.16
C MET A 34 -2.18 -8.38 -27.20
N ASN A 35 -2.72 -7.73 -26.18
CA ASN A 35 -4.14 -7.40 -25.98
C ASN A 35 -5.10 -8.58 -26.15
N THR A 36 -4.79 -9.71 -25.50
CA THR A 36 -5.53 -10.98 -25.61
C THR A 36 -6.60 -11.11 -24.53
N GLU A 37 -7.87 -10.85 -24.86
CA GLU A 37 -9.00 -10.85 -23.90
C GLU A 37 -9.26 -12.20 -23.25
N GLU A 38 -8.77 -12.43 -22.02
CA GLU A 38 -9.24 -13.52 -21.16
C GLU A 38 -9.31 -13.10 -19.67
N LEU A 39 -10.52 -13.28 -19.10
CA LEU A 39 -11.13 -12.83 -17.82
C LEU A 39 -12.01 -11.56 -17.91
N SER A 40 -13.16 -11.58 -17.20
CA SER A 40 -14.08 -10.43 -17.06
C SER A 40 -13.33 -9.29 -16.33
N PRO A 41 -13.05 -8.17 -17.01
CA PRO A 41 -12.30 -7.04 -16.44
C PRO A 41 -12.89 -6.53 -15.11
N GLU A 42 -14.20 -6.69 -14.94
CA GLU A 42 -14.95 -6.24 -13.77
C GLU A 42 -14.59 -7.02 -12.51
N GLN A 43 -14.47 -8.36 -12.59
CA GLN A 43 -14.15 -9.19 -11.43
C GLN A 43 -12.75 -8.88 -10.89
N GLU A 44 -11.78 -8.70 -11.79
CA GLU A 44 -10.42 -8.36 -11.40
C GLU A 44 -10.36 -6.98 -10.73
N LEU A 45 -11.07 -6.00 -11.27
CA LEU A 45 -11.14 -4.66 -10.70
C LEU A 45 -11.76 -4.68 -9.29
N VAL A 46 -12.83 -5.45 -9.09
CA VAL A 46 -13.46 -5.61 -7.77
C VAL A 46 -12.49 -6.26 -6.79
N GLN A 47 -11.78 -7.31 -7.20
CA GLN A 47 -10.82 -7.99 -6.34
C GLN A 47 -9.65 -7.07 -5.93
N ASP A 48 -9.15 -6.27 -6.87
CA ASP A 48 -8.09 -5.30 -6.59
C ASP A 48 -8.58 -4.22 -5.64
N LEU A 49 -9.80 -3.71 -5.82
CA LEU A 49 -10.40 -2.72 -4.93
C LEU A 49 -10.56 -3.26 -3.50
N ILE A 50 -11.04 -4.49 -3.35
CA ILE A 50 -11.17 -5.15 -2.04
C ILE A 50 -9.79 -5.27 -1.38
N THR A 51 -8.78 -5.70 -2.14
CA THR A 51 -7.41 -5.87 -1.65
C THR A 51 -6.79 -4.56 -1.17
N ILE A 52 -6.95 -3.49 -1.96
CA ILE A 52 -6.50 -2.13 -1.62
C ILE A 52 -7.21 -1.66 -0.35
N THR A 53 -8.53 -1.76 -0.31
CA THR A 53 -9.35 -1.30 0.82
C THR A 53 -8.99 -2.04 2.11
N HIS A 54 -8.79 -3.34 2.04
CA HIS A 54 -8.36 -4.15 3.18
C HIS A 54 -6.98 -3.71 3.71
N CYS A 55 -6.00 -3.52 2.81
CA CYS A 55 -4.67 -3.04 3.17
C CYS A 55 -4.72 -1.67 3.87
N PHE A 56 -5.42 -0.70 3.29
CA PHE A 56 -5.53 0.63 3.90
C PHE A 56 -6.33 0.62 5.20
N SER A 57 -7.38 -0.20 5.31
CA SER A 57 -8.19 -0.33 6.52
C SER A 57 -7.36 -0.84 7.70
N SER A 58 -6.56 -1.89 7.49
CA SER A 58 -5.66 -2.43 8.51
C SER A 58 -4.61 -1.40 8.97
N ARG A 59 -4.01 -0.65 8.04
CA ARG A 59 -3.03 0.41 8.34
C ARG A 59 -3.67 1.56 9.14
N LEU A 60 -4.87 2.00 8.75
CA LEU A 60 -5.61 3.03 9.47
C LEU A 60 -5.98 2.59 10.89
N TYR A 61 -6.39 1.32 11.04
CA TYR A 61 -6.66 0.73 12.34
C TYR A 61 -5.40 0.72 13.22
N GLY A 62 -4.26 0.29 12.68
CA GLY A 62 -2.97 0.35 13.38
C GLY A 62 -2.59 1.76 13.84
N LEU A 63 -2.76 2.77 12.98
CA LEU A 63 -2.51 4.17 13.34
C LEU A 63 -3.42 4.68 14.45
N ARG A 64 -4.69 4.24 14.50
CA ARG A 64 -5.61 4.59 15.58
C ARG A 64 -5.14 4.01 16.92
N ASN A 65 -4.69 2.76 16.91
CA ASN A 65 -4.16 2.10 18.10
C ASN A 65 -2.89 2.78 18.61
N TYR A 66 -1.97 3.11 17.70
CA TYR A 66 -0.76 3.84 18.04
C TYR A 66 -1.07 5.21 18.68
N ARG A 67 -1.97 5.99 18.08
CA ARG A 67 -2.40 7.28 18.66
C ARG A 67 -3.02 7.12 20.04
N LYS A 68 -3.82 6.06 20.26
CA LYS A 68 -4.42 5.77 21.57
C LYS A 68 -3.35 5.43 22.61
N ALA A 69 -2.38 4.59 22.25
CA ALA A 69 -1.27 4.23 23.13
C ALA A 69 -0.42 5.46 23.50
N LEU A 70 -0.10 6.31 22.52
CA LEU A 70 0.68 7.53 22.76
C LEU A 70 -0.05 8.51 23.69
N LYS A 71 -1.35 8.74 23.47
CA LYS A 71 -2.16 9.58 24.36
C LYS A 71 -2.19 9.05 25.79
N LYS A 72 -2.29 7.73 25.95
CA LYS A 72 -2.24 7.09 27.26
C LYS A 72 -0.88 7.30 27.93
N ALA A 73 0.21 7.04 27.22
CA ALA A 73 1.56 7.22 27.76
C ALA A 73 1.83 8.66 28.22
N ILE A 74 1.38 9.66 27.45
CA ILE A 74 1.51 11.08 27.82
C ILE A 74 0.69 11.40 29.08
N ALA A 75 -0.53 10.89 29.19
CA ALA A 75 -1.37 11.11 30.37
C ALA A 75 -0.80 10.43 31.63
N ASP A 76 -0.27 9.21 31.48
CA ASP A 76 0.36 8.46 32.56
C ASP A 76 1.61 9.22 33.09
N ASP A 77 2.44 9.79 32.21
CA ASP A 77 3.64 10.57 32.59
C ASP A 77 3.28 11.88 33.32
N GLN A 78 2.24 12.59 32.89
CA GLN A 78 1.73 13.79 33.58
C GLN A 78 1.25 13.45 35.00
N SER A 79 0.52 12.34 35.16
CA SER A 79 0.03 11.91 36.48
C SER A 79 1.14 11.51 37.46
N ALA A 80 2.29 11.05 36.96
CA ALA A 80 3.46 10.74 37.79
C ALA A 80 4.20 12.01 38.29
N GLN A 81 4.23 13.07 37.48
CA GLN A 81 4.87 14.35 37.84
C GLN A 81 4.05 15.16 38.86
N ASP A 82 2.71 15.11 38.75
CA ASP A 82 1.80 15.78 39.69
C ASP A 82 1.86 15.15 41.10
N GLN A 83 2.07 13.83 41.20
CA GLN A 83 2.21 13.14 42.48
C GLN A 83 3.55 13.43 43.16
N ALA A 84 4.64 13.54 42.39
CA ALA A 84 5.96 13.86 42.91
C ALA A 84 6.07 15.31 43.45
N SER A 85 5.28 16.25 42.90
CA SER A 85 5.28 17.65 43.31
C SER A 85 4.36 17.96 44.50
N SER A 86 3.35 17.13 44.78
CA SER A 86 2.51 17.28 45.99
C SER A 86 3.14 16.68 47.26
N HIS A 87 4.22 15.91 47.12
CA HIS A 87 4.96 15.30 48.23
C HIS A 87 6.30 16.01 48.54
N ALA A 88 6.61 17.12 47.85
CA ALA A 88 7.72 18.02 48.15
C ALA A 88 7.22 19.33 48.75
#